data_AF-A0A2T7X3H7-F1
#
_entry.id   AF-A0A2T7X3H7-F1
#
_cell.length_a   1.000
_cell.length_b   1.000
_cell.length_c   1.000
_cell.angle_alpha   90.00
_cell.angle_beta   90.00
_cell.angle_gamma   90.00
#
_symmetry.space_group_name_H-M   'P 1'
#
loop_
_entity.id
_entity.type
_entity.pdbx_description
1 polymer ?
#
loop_
_entity_poly.entity_id
_entity_poly.type
_entity_poly.pdbx_seq_one_letter_code
_entity_poly.pdbx_strand_id
1 'polypeptide(L)'
;MNSTGRAGRPKASSRETLAEAACELFLERGYDATSVADITQRAGVSRSSFFNYFTSKSDVLWSGVDERIGQAISSLEALGRTAAGDAVRGILLLVVRDFEPDPLALALRNAAAMGLQDELVRDTGLRLARLAAAVSGAASASGVDVVCADILGAAHAAAVLSSLRVWAEHGAGLGTPEAVLLDALGTIHDLPWAV
;
A
#
# COMPACT_ATOMS: atom_id res chain seq x y z
N MET A 1 33.59 -33.16 -8.18
CA MET A 1 33.40 -31.82 -7.57
C MET A 1 32.31 -31.12 -8.36
N ASN A 2 31.04 -31.23 -7.94
CA ASN A 2 29.94 -30.49 -8.57
C ASN A 2 29.23 -29.67 -7.49
N SER A 3 29.47 -28.37 -7.52
CA SER A 3 28.79 -27.37 -6.70
C SER A 3 27.30 -27.36 -7.06
N THR A 4 26.46 -27.81 -6.13
CA THR A 4 25.01 -27.67 -6.22
C THR A 4 24.64 -26.21 -6.05
N GLY A 5 24.05 -25.62 -7.10
CA GLY A 5 23.52 -24.26 -7.07
C GLY A 5 22.50 -24.12 -5.94
N ARG A 6 22.66 -23.08 -5.12
CA ARG A 6 21.67 -22.66 -4.13
C ARG A 6 20.37 -22.32 -4.87
N ALA A 7 19.40 -23.23 -4.80
CA ALA A 7 18.02 -22.92 -5.14
C ALA A 7 17.57 -21.76 -4.24
N GLY A 8 17.27 -20.62 -4.85
CA GLY A 8 16.87 -19.41 -4.14
C GLY A 8 15.62 -19.68 -3.30
N ARG A 9 15.70 -19.36 -2.00
CA ARG A 9 14.54 -19.35 -1.09
C ARG A 9 13.44 -18.46 -1.72
N PRO A 10 12.15 -18.84 -1.63
CA PRO A 10 11.07 -18.10 -2.29
C PRO A 10 11.14 -16.60 -1.99
N LYS A 11 11.06 -15.76 -3.03
CA LYS A 11 11.22 -14.30 -2.92
C LYS A 11 10.17 -13.64 -2.01
N ALA A 12 8.94 -14.18 -1.99
CA ALA A 12 7.85 -13.72 -1.11
C ALA A 12 8.22 -13.84 0.37
N SER A 13 8.77 -15.00 0.77
CA SER A 13 9.20 -15.26 2.14
C SER A 13 10.16 -14.21 2.70
N SER A 14 11.06 -13.64 1.89
CA SER A 14 12.07 -12.72 2.42
C SER A 14 11.53 -11.32 2.70
N ARG A 15 10.53 -10.86 1.94
CA ARG A 15 9.89 -9.54 2.18
C ARG A 15 8.96 -9.60 3.38
N GLU A 16 8.14 -10.64 3.46
CA GLU A 16 7.23 -10.89 4.58
C GLU A 16 8.02 -11.04 5.90
N THR A 17 9.10 -11.85 5.89
CA THR A 17 9.96 -12.02 7.09
C THR A 17 10.58 -10.69 7.52
N LEU A 18 10.97 -9.82 6.58
CA LEU A 18 11.48 -8.49 6.89
C LEU A 18 10.40 -7.58 7.49
N ALA A 19 9.17 -7.65 6.99
CA ALA A 19 8.03 -6.88 7.48
C ALA A 19 7.61 -7.27 8.89
N GLU A 20 7.53 -8.57 9.16
CA GLU A 20 7.27 -9.11 10.49
C GLU A 20 8.36 -8.67 11.47
N ALA A 21 9.64 -8.91 11.13
CA ALA A 21 10.78 -8.53 11.97
C ALA A 21 10.81 -7.03 12.28
N ALA A 22 10.53 -6.18 11.28
CA ALA A 22 10.49 -4.73 11.46
C ALA A 22 9.35 -4.32 12.41
N CYS A 23 8.14 -4.85 12.17
CA CYS A 23 6.97 -4.54 13.01
C CYS A 23 7.16 -4.97 14.46
N GLU A 24 7.69 -6.18 14.71
CA GLU A 24 8.03 -6.64 16.05
C GLU A 24 9.02 -5.72 16.75
N LEU A 25 10.13 -5.36 16.06
CA LEU A 25 11.13 -4.45 16.61
C LEU A 25 10.55 -3.05 16.90
N PHE A 26 9.68 -2.55 16.03
CA PHE A 26 9.01 -1.27 16.26
C PHE A 26 8.05 -1.34 17.45
N LEU A 27 7.35 -2.45 17.67
CA LEU A 27 6.54 -2.68 18.88
C LEU A 27 7.39 -2.74 20.15
N GLU A 28 8.51 -3.46 20.11
CA GLU A 28 9.33 -3.74 21.29
C GLU A 28 10.08 -2.52 21.82
N ARG A 29 10.60 -1.66 20.93
CA ARG A 29 11.51 -0.57 21.29
C ARG A 29 11.29 0.75 20.55
N GLY A 30 10.30 0.80 19.65
CA GLY A 30 10.03 1.97 18.82
C GLY A 30 10.85 2.03 17.53
N TYR A 31 10.38 2.90 16.62
CA TYR A 31 10.96 3.13 15.31
C TYR A 31 12.37 3.69 15.39
N ASP A 32 12.57 4.79 16.13
CA ASP A 32 13.86 5.50 16.19
C ASP A 32 14.98 4.65 16.76
N ALA A 33 14.70 3.84 17.78
CA ALA A 33 15.66 2.92 18.38
C ALA A 33 15.94 1.67 17.51
N THR A 34 15.22 1.49 16.41
CA THR A 34 15.37 0.34 15.50
C THR A 34 16.20 0.69 14.27
N SER A 35 17.32 -0.01 14.07
CA SER A 35 18.14 0.11 12.86
C SER A 35 17.82 -0.95 11.81
N VAL A 36 18.14 -0.67 10.54
CA VAL A 36 18.08 -1.69 9.46
C VAL A 36 18.94 -2.91 9.78
N ALA A 37 20.07 -2.73 10.46
CA ALA A 37 20.94 -3.84 10.85
C ALA A 37 20.20 -4.82 11.78
N ASP A 38 19.49 -4.29 12.79
CA ASP A 38 18.72 -5.10 13.72
C ASP A 38 17.60 -5.88 13.02
N ILE A 39 16.88 -5.22 12.11
CA ILE A 39 15.81 -5.85 11.31
C ILE A 39 16.39 -7.02 10.50
N THR A 40 17.51 -6.78 9.81
CA THR A 40 18.14 -7.81 8.98
C THR A 40 18.69 -8.98 9.82
N GLN A 41 19.21 -8.69 11.01
CA GLN A 41 19.67 -9.71 11.95
C GLN A 41 18.50 -10.55 12.47
N ARG A 42 17.40 -9.92 12.88
CA ARG A 42 16.16 -10.59 13.32
C ARG A 42 15.59 -11.49 12.22
N ALA A 43 15.51 -10.96 10.99
CA ALA A 43 14.96 -11.68 9.84
C ALA A 43 15.92 -12.75 9.26
N GLY A 44 17.18 -12.80 9.70
CA GLY A 44 18.18 -13.73 9.17
C GLY A 44 18.54 -13.47 7.70
N VAL A 45 18.45 -12.21 7.24
CA VAL A 45 18.75 -11.79 5.87
C VAL A 45 19.91 -10.79 5.85
N SER A 46 20.56 -10.63 4.69
CA SER A 46 21.65 -9.66 4.58
C SER A 46 21.14 -8.22 4.44
N ARG A 47 21.95 -7.26 4.87
CA ARG A 47 21.69 -5.82 4.63
C ARG A 47 21.58 -5.48 3.14
N SER A 48 22.36 -6.13 2.27
CA SER A 48 22.20 -5.95 0.81
C SER A 48 20.83 -6.44 0.33
N SER A 49 20.35 -7.57 0.85
CA SER A 49 19.03 -8.10 0.52
C SER A 49 17.91 -7.15 0.93
N PHE A 50 18.05 -6.44 2.06
CA PHE A 50 17.11 -5.41 2.49
C PHE A 50 17.01 -4.28 1.45
N PHE A 51 18.14 -3.67 1.09
CA PHE A 51 18.17 -2.53 0.18
C PHE A 51 17.83 -2.88 -1.27
N ASN A 52 17.81 -4.16 -1.64
CA ASN A 52 17.26 -4.61 -2.92
C ASN A 52 15.72 -4.44 -2.99
N TYR A 53 15.06 -4.32 -1.84
CA TYR A 53 13.59 -4.26 -1.76
C TYR A 53 13.08 -2.93 -1.23
N PHE A 54 13.78 -2.31 -0.28
CA PHE A 54 13.27 -1.18 0.49
C PHE A 54 14.28 -0.05 0.56
N THR A 55 13.80 1.19 0.48
CA THR A 55 14.67 2.36 0.57
C THR A 55 14.85 2.82 2.02
N SER A 56 13.83 2.58 2.86
CA SER A 56 13.81 2.91 4.28
C SER A 56 13.33 1.73 5.14
N LYS A 57 13.44 1.87 6.46
CA LYS A 57 12.91 0.89 7.42
C LYS A 57 11.38 0.97 7.61
N SER A 58 10.75 2.11 7.31
CA SER A 58 9.29 2.24 7.32
C SER A 58 8.65 1.64 6.06
N ASP A 59 9.32 1.75 4.90
CA ASP A 59 8.85 1.20 3.61
C ASP A 59 8.51 -0.28 3.67
N VAL A 60 9.25 -1.03 4.49
CA VAL A 60 9.07 -2.47 4.71
C VAL A 60 7.61 -2.82 5.07
N LEU A 61 6.97 -1.98 5.90
CA LEU A 61 5.60 -2.20 6.36
C LEU A 61 4.60 -2.15 5.21
N TRP A 62 4.90 -1.40 4.16
CA TRP A 62 4.00 -1.18 3.03
C TRP A 62 4.14 -2.19 1.90
N SER A 63 5.07 -3.14 2.01
CA SER A 63 5.46 -4.03 0.91
C SER A 63 4.29 -4.72 0.19
N GLY A 64 3.33 -5.26 0.95
CA GLY A 64 2.13 -5.90 0.39
C GLY A 64 1.21 -4.90 -0.32
N VAL A 65 1.00 -3.72 0.26
CA VAL A 65 0.19 -2.65 -0.36
C VAL A 65 0.88 -2.12 -1.63
N ASP A 66 2.19 -1.97 -1.64
CA ASP A 66 2.94 -1.47 -2.79
C ASP A 66 2.85 -2.40 -4.00
N GLU A 67 2.89 -3.71 -3.78
CA GLU A 67 2.69 -4.70 -4.83
C GLU A 67 1.30 -4.57 -5.45
N ARG A 68 0.26 -4.46 -4.61
CA ARG A 68 -1.13 -4.32 -5.05
C ARG A 68 -1.39 -2.98 -5.75
N ILE A 69 -0.83 -1.88 -5.23
CA ILE A 69 -0.87 -0.56 -5.90
C ILE A 69 -0.18 -0.64 -7.25
N GLY A 70 0.98 -1.30 -7.35
CA GLY A 70 1.67 -1.49 -8.64
C GLY A 70 0.80 -2.22 -9.67
N GLN A 71 0.15 -3.31 -9.26
CA GLN A 71 -0.78 -4.06 -10.12
C GLN A 71 -2.00 -3.22 -10.52
N ALA A 72 -2.56 -2.44 -9.60
CA ALA A 72 -3.67 -1.54 -9.88
C ALA A 72 -3.26 -0.45 -10.89
N ILE A 73 -2.09 0.17 -10.73
CA ILE A 73 -1.55 1.18 -11.66
C ILE A 73 -1.42 0.58 -13.07
N SER A 74 -0.78 -0.58 -13.20
CA SER A 74 -0.65 -1.24 -14.52
C SER A 74 -2.00 -1.58 -15.15
N SER A 75 -2.99 -1.95 -14.33
CA SER A 75 -4.34 -2.24 -14.81
C SER A 75 -5.08 -0.98 -15.27
N LEU A 76 -4.93 0.14 -14.55
CA LEU A 76 -5.50 1.44 -14.92
C LEU A 76 -4.90 1.95 -16.23
N GLU A 77 -3.58 1.85 -16.38
CA GLU A 77 -2.87 2.22 -17.61
C GLU A 77 -3.36 1.40 -18.82
N ALA A 78 -3.63 0.10 -18.61
CA ALA A 78 -4.12 -0.80 -19.66
C ALA A 78 -5.54 -0.47 -20.16
N LEU A 79 -6.36 0.26 -19.38
CA LEU A 79 -7.69 0.68 -19.83
C LEU A 79 -7.63 1.71 -20.97
N GLY A 80 -6.64 2.61 -20.95
CA GLY A 80 -6.50 3.68 -21.93
C GLY A 80 -7.82 4.45 -22.17
N ARG A 81 -8.23 4.55 -23.44
CA ARG A 81 -9.45 5.28 -23.84
C ARG A 81 -10.76 4.61 -23.43
N THR A 82 -10.73 3.35 -22.98
CA THR A 82 -11.94 2.63 -22.55
C THR A 82 -12.14 2.67 -21.04
N ALA A 83 -11.39 3.53 -20.32
CA ALA A 83 -11.56 3.70 -18.89
C ALA A 83 -12.98 4.21 -18.57
N ALA A 84 -13.65 3.51 -17.66
CA ALA A 84 -14.97 3.86 -17.15
C ALA A 84 -14.96 3.75 -15.62
N GLY A 85 -15.80 4.56 -14.95
CA GLY A 85 -15.81 4.65 -13.49
C GLY A 85 -15.97 3.30 -12.78
N ASP A 86 -16.84 2.41 -13.27
CA ASP A 86 -17.02 1.07 -12.67
C ASP A 86 -15.79 0.19 -12.83
N ALA A 87 -15.12 0.24 -13.98
CA ALA A 87 -13.88 -0.51 -14.21
C ALA A 87 -12.76 -0.01 -13.29
N VAL A 88 -12.64 1.30 -13.13
CA VAL A 88 -11.66 1.92 -12.22
C VAL A 88 -11.95 1.55 -10.77
N ARG A 89 -13.20 1.67 -10.32
CA ARG A 89 -13.60 1.23 -8.97
C ARG A 89 -13.28 -0.25 -8.75
N GLY A 90 -13.58 -1.11 -9.72
CA GLY A 90 -13.26 -2.53 -9.67
C GLY A 90 -11.76 -2.79 -9.47
N ILE A 91 -10.90 -2.06 -10.18
CA ILE A 91 -9.44 -2.17 -10.02
C ILE A 91 -8.99 -1.69 -8.64
N LEU A 92 -9.53 -0.58 -8.14
CA LEU A 92 -9.16 -0.03 -6.83
C LEU A 92 -9.55 -0.95 -5.68
N LEU A 93 -10.69 -1.65 -5.80
CA LEU A 93 -11.10 -2.67 -4.82
C LEU A 93 -10.06 -3.81 -4.69
N LEU A 94 -9.36 -4.17 -5.78
CA LEU A 94 -8.31 -5.19 -5.74
C LEU A 94 -7.13 -4.80 -4.84
N VAL A 95 -6.92 -3.50 -4.57
CA VAL A 95 -5.85 -3.05 -3.68
C VAL A 95 -6.08 -3.55 -2.25
N VAL A 96 -7.33 -3.61 -1.81
CA VAL A 96 -7.70 -3.94 -0.42
C VAL A 96 -8.45 -5.27 -0.28
N ARG A 97 -8.74 -5.95 -1.39
CA ARG A 97 -9.40 -7.27 -1.37
C ARG A 97 -8.53 -8.30 -0.67
N ASP A 98 -9.14 -9.16 0.15
CA ASP A 98 -8.41 -10.21 0.89
C ASP A 98 -7.21 -9.65 1.67
N PHE A 99 -7.34 -8.44 2.23
CA PHE A 99 -6.32 -7.82 3.05
C PHE A 99 -6.47 -8.36 4.48
N GLU A 100 -5.56 -9.23 4.87
CA GLU A 100 -5.51 -9.78 6.22
C GLU A 100 -4.83 -8.80 7.19
N PRO A 101 -5.09 -8.91 8.51
CA PRO A 101 -4.34 -8.16 9.50
C PRO A 101 -2.84 -8.47 9.38
N ASP A 102 -2.08 -7.51 8.85
CA ASP A 102 -0.68 -7.64 8.50
C ASP A 102 0.20 -6.68 9.35
N PRO A 103 1.54 -6.69 9.19
CA PRO A 103 2.43 -5.73 9.85
C PRO A 103 2.02 -4.26 9.65
N LEU A 104 1.44 -3.90 8.51
CA LEU A 104 0.95 -2.54 8.26
C LEU A 104 -0.25 -2.20 9.14
N ALA A 105 -1.23 -3.08 9.25
CA ALA A 105 -2.40 -2.87 10.09
C ALA A 105 -2.02 -2.67 11.56
N LEU A 106 -1.07 -3.46 12.06
CA LEU A 106 -0.51 -3.29 13.40
C LEU A 106 0.23 -1.95 13.54
N ALA A 107 1.00 -1.55 12.53
CA ALA A 107 1.73 -0.29 12.55
C ALA A 107 0.80 0.93 12.51
N LEU A 108 -0.23 0.91 11.68
CA LEU A 108 -1.25 1.96 11.61
C LEU A 108 -1.97 2.11 12.95
N ARG A 109 -2.39 0.98 13.55
CA ARG A 109 -3.09 0.98 14.84
C ARG A 109 -2.22 1.45 16.01
N ASN A 110 -0.93 1.10 15.99
CA ASN A 110 0.00 1.38 17.09
C ASN A 110 1.01 2.48 16.75
N ALA A 111 0.70 3.33 15.76
CA ALA A 111 1.64 4.32 15.22
C ALA A 111 2.27 5.18 16.32
N ALA A 112 1.47 5.63 17.28
CA ALA A 112 1.96 6.44 18.41
C ALA A 112 2.86 5.69 19.38
N ALA A 113 2.52 4.43 19.69
CA ALA A 113 3.33 3.60 20.58
C ALA A 113 4.68 3.21 19.93
N MET A 114 4.66 3.02 18.61
CA MET A 114 5.86 2.69 17.82
C MET A 114 6.68 3.93 17.43
N GLY A 115 6.16 5.16 17.56
CA GLY A 115 6.83 6.37 17.08
C GLY A 115 6.90 6.47 15.54
N LEU A 116 5.84 6.03 14.85
CA LEU A 116 5.74 5.93 13.39
C LEU A 116 4.89 7.02 12.73
N GLN A 117 4.29 7.96 13.49
CA GLN A 117 3.27 8.87 12.97
C GLN A 117 3.74 9.66 11.75
N ASP A 118 4.90 10.33 11.86
CA ASP A 118 5.42 11.19 10.80
C ASP A 118 5.84 10.38 9.56
N GLU A 119 6.41 9.20 9.79
CA GLU A 119 6.84 8.29 8.73
C GLU A 119 5.65 7.73 7.96
N LEU A 120 4.60 7.27 8.66
CA LEU A 120 3.38 6.77 8.04
C LEU A 120 2.65 7.87 7.26
N VAL A 121 2.63 9.11 7.74
CA VAL A 121 2.08 10.25 6.98
C VAL A 121 2.85 10.46 5.68
N ARG A 122 4.19 10.49 5.75
CA ARG A 122 5.05 10.67 4.57
C ARG A 122 4.87 9.53 3.56
N ASP A 123 4.90 8.30 4.05
CA ASP A 123 4.80 7.09 3.25
C ASP A 123 3.42 6.93 2.61
N THR A 124 2.36 7.32 3.32
CA THR A 124 1.00 7.40 2.76
C THR A 124 0.94 8.43 1.65
N GLY A 125 1.55 9.61 1.83
CA GLY A 125 1.58 10.68 0.82
C GLY A 125 2.16 10.23 -0.52
N LEU A 126 3.26 9.48 -0.50
CA LEU A 126 3.87 8.93 -1.72
C LEU A 126 2.92 7.98 -2.46
N ARG A 127 2.23 7.10 -1.73
CA ARG A 127 1.32 6.09 -2.29
C ARG A 127 0.05 6.71 -2.82
N LEU A 128 -0.50 7.69 -2.09
CA LEU A 128 -1.63 8.50 -2.54
C LEU A 128 -1.29 9.20 -3.86
N ALA A 129 -0.15 9.90 -3.94
CA ALA A 129 0.25 10.62 -5.14
C ALA A 129 0.41 9.69 -6.36
N ARG A 130 1.05 8.52 -6.18
CA ARG A 130 1.22 7.53 -7.25
C ARG A 130 -0.12 6.99 -7.77
N LEU A 131 -1.01 6.61 -6.87
CA LEU A 131 -2.31 6.06 -7.25
C LEU A 131 -3.22 7.13 -7.86
N ALA A 132 -3.20 8.35 -7.32
CA ALA A 132 -3.96 9.49 -7.84
C ALA A 132 -3.55 9.83 -9.28
N ALA A 133 -2.24 9.85 -9.56
CA ALA A 133 -1.74 10.09 -10.91
C ALA A 133 -2.21 9.03 -11.92
N ALA A 134 -2.25 7.75 -11.52
CA ALA A 134 -2.72 6.68 -12.40
C ALA A 134 -4.22 6.77 -12.70
N VAL A 135 -5.04 7.08 -11.69
CA VAL A 135 -6.49 7.27 -11.87
C VAL A 135 -6.78 8.52 -12.71
N SER A 136 -6.08 9.63 -12.44
CA SER A 136 -6.18 10.87 -13.22
C SER A 136 -5.77 10.64 -14.69
N GLY A 137 -4.71 9.86 -14.92
CA GLY A 137 -4.28 9.45 -16.25
C GLY A 137 -5.34 8.64 -16.99
N ALA A 138 -5.98 7.67 -16.32
CA ALA A 138 -7.07 6.89 -16.89
C ALA A 138 -8.30 7.75 -17.23
N ALA A 139 -8.70 8.65 -16.32
CA ALA A 139 -9.80 9.59 -16.54
C ALA A 139 -9.52 10.52 -17.74
N SER A 140 -8.33 11.13 -17.77
CA SER A 140 -7.91 12.01 -18.87
C SER A 140 -7.87 11.26 -20.20
N ALA A 141 -7.37 10.02 -20.22
CA ALA A 141 -7.34 9.19 -21.42
C ALA A 141 -8.75 8.87 -21.96
N SER A 142 -9.76 8.78 -21.08
CA SER A 142 -11.17 8.61 -21.47
C SER A 142 -11.88 9.90 -21.90
N GLY A 143 -11.19 11.06 -21.86
CA GLY A 143 -11.73 12.34 -22.31
C GLY A 143 -12.31 13.22 -21.19
N VAL A 144 -12.10 12.88 -19.92
CA VAL A 144 -12.46 13.73 -18.78
C VAL A 144 -11.57 14.98 -18.75
N ASP A 145 -12.15 16.13 -18.46
CA ASP A 145 -11.40 17.39 -18.29
C ASP A 145 -10.30 17.25 -17.24
N VAL A 146 -9.15 17.91 -17.46
CA VAL A 146 -7.94 17.75 -16.64
C VAL A 146 -8.16 18.08 -15.17
N VAL A 147 -8.98 19.10 -14.84
CA VAL A 147 -9.25 19.45 -13.44
C VAL A 147 -10.14 18.41 -12.79
N CYS A 148 -11.17 17.94 -13.52
CA CYS A 148 -12.04 16.87 -13.04
C CYS A 148 -11.28 15.55 -12.87
N ALA A 149 -10.41 15.20 -13.81
CA ALA A 149 -9.57 14.01 -13.76
C ALA A 149 -8.61 14.03 -12.56
N ASP A 150 -8.00 15.19 -12.26
CA ASP A 150 -7.13 15.35 -11.09
C ASP A 150 -7.90 15.17 -9.77
N ILE A 151 -9.08 15.79 -9.65
CA ILE A 151 -9.96 15.65 -8.47
C ILE A 151 -10.41 14.19 -8.31
N LEU A 152 -10.83 13.54 -9.40
CA LEU A 152 -11.19 12.12 -9.40
C LEU A 152 -10.01 11.26 -8.92
N GLY A 153 -8.81 11.52 -9.43
CA GLY A 153 -7.60 10.81 -9.04
C GLY A 153 -7.31 10.95 -7.55
N ALA A 154 -7.29 12.18 -7.04
CA ALA A 154 -7.05 12.47 -5.64
C ALA A 154 -8.11 11.82 -4.73
N ALA A 155 -9.39 11.94 -5.07
CA ALA A 155 -10.49 11.40 -4.27
C ALA A 155 -10.44 9.86 -4.19
N HIS A 156 -10.24 9.18 -5.31
CA HIS A 156 -10.18 7.73 -5.35
C HIS A 156 -8.95 7.16 -4.64
N ALA A 157 -7.79 7.81 -4.81
CA ALA A 157 -6.59 7.41 -4.08
C ALA A 157 -6.77 7.61 -2.56
N ALA A 158 -7.32 8.75 -2.15
CA ALA A 158 -7.62 9.02 -0.76
C ALA A 158 -8.59 7.99 -0.16
N ALA A 159 -9.61 7.56 -0.91
CA ALA A 159 -10.54 6.51 -0.49
C ALA A 159 -9.81 5.19 -0.17
N VAL A 160 -8.91 4.74 -1.06
CA VAL A 160 -8.13 3.50 -0.87
C VAL A 160 -7.20 3.58 0.34
N LEU A 161 -6.42 4.65 0.48
CA LEU A 161 -5.46 4.76 1.59
C LEU A 161 -6.19 5.01 2.92
N SER A 162 -7.29 5.76 2.90
CA SER A 162 -8.10 5.99 4.10
C SER A 162 -8.83 4.74 4.55
N SER A 163 -9.29 3.89 3.63
CA SER A 163 -10.00 2.67 4.03
C SER A 163 -9.10 1.73 4.84
N LEU A 164 -7.84 1.56 4.43
CA LEU A 164 -6.83 0.81 5.17
C LEU A 164 -6.59 1.40 6.56
N ARG A 165 -6.37 2.73 6.64
CA ARG A 165 -6.10 3.43 7.91
C ARG A 165 -7.29 3.34 8.86
N VAL A 166 -8.49 3.70 8.39
CA VAL A 166 -9.72 3.69 9.18
C VAL A 166 -10.02 2.28 9.67
N TRP A 167 -9.91 1.26 8.81
CA TRP A 167 -10.08 -0.13 9.20
C TRP A 167 -9.09 -0.57 10.28
N ALA A 168 -7.80 -0.23 10.13
CA ALA A 168 -6.78 -0.58 11.12
C ALA A 168 -7.01 0.12 12.48
N GLU A 169 -7.37 1.40 12.46
CA GLU A 169 -7.66 2.21 13.66
C GLU A 169 -8.91 1.71 14.41
N HIS A 170 -9.98 1.35 13.70
CA HIS A 170 -11.22 0.85 14.31
C HIS A 170 -11.12 -0.61 14.77
N GLY A 171 -10.01 -1.29 14.47
CA GLY A 171 -9.76 -2.68 14.82
C GLY A 171 -10.03 -3.60 13.63
N ALA A 172 -8.94 -4.05 13.01
CA ALA A 172 -8.92 -4.89 11.82
C ALA A 172 -9.81 -6.16 11.89
N GLY A 173 -10.19 -6.63 13.08
CA GLY A 173 -11.09 -7.78 13.28
C GLY A 173 -12.59 -7.47 13.31
N LEU A 174 -12.99 -6.18 13.25
CA LEU A 174 -14.39 -5.76 13.31
C LEU A 174 -15.03 -5.54 11.92
N GLY A 175 -14.26 -5.69 10.84
CA GLY A 175 -14.70 -5.51 9.45
C GLY A 175 -13.56 -5.73 8.47
N THR A 176 -13.77 -5.39 7.21
CA THR A 176 -12.74 -5.47 6.16
C THR A 176 -12.43 -4.08 5.60
N PRO A 177 -11.20 -3.82 5.13
CA PRO A 177 -10.89 -2.55 4.47
C PRO A 177 -11.65 -2.41 3.14
N GLU A 178 -12.07 -3.52 2.54
CA GLU A 178 -12.98 -3.54 1.40
C GLU A 178 -14.35 -2.94 1.72
N ALA A 179 -14.96 -3.30 2.86
CA ALA A 179 -16.24 -2.72 3.27
C ALA A 179 -16.13 -1.20 3.50
N VAL A 180 -15.04 -0.75 4.13
CA VAL A 180 -14.76 0.69 4.33
C VAL A 180 -14.52 1.39 2.99
N LEU A 181 -13.84 0.73 2.04
CA LEU A 181 -13.62 1.30 0.71
C LEU A 181 -14.91 1.42 -0.09
N LEU A 182 -15.79 0.40 -0.04
CA LEU A 182 -17.09 0.46 -0.73
C LEU A 182 -17.94 1.62 -0.21
N ASP A 183 -17.97 1.84 1.10
CA ASP A 183 -18.65 2.99 1.72
C ASP A 183 -18.03 4.32 1.23
N ALA A 184 -16.70 4.45 1.29
CA ALA A 184 -16.00 5.64 0.81
C ALA A 184 -16.24 5.92 -0.68
N LEU A 185 -16.18 4.90 -1.54
CA LEU A 185 -16.48 5.04 -2.98
C LEU A 185 -17.94 5.42 -3.23
N GLY A 186 -18.88 4.96 -2.39
CA GLY A 186 -20.27 5.38 -2.41
C GLY A 186 -20.45 6.88 -2.15
N THR A 187 -19.64 7.45 -1.25
CA THR A 187 -19.67 8.90 -0.97
C THR A 187 -19.07 9.76 -2.10
N ILE A 188 -18.25 9.18 -2.97
CA ILE A 188 -17.62 9.86 -4.13
C ILE A 188 -18.58 9.95 -5.33
N HIS A 189 -19.80 9.41 -5.23
CA HIS A 189 -20.85 9.41 -6.26
C HIS A 189 -20.98 10.75 -7.01
N ASP A 190 -20.89 11.89 -6.33
CA ASP A 190 -21.13 13.21 -6.92
C ASP A 190 -20.02 13.70 -7.86
N LEU A 191 -18.94 12.93 -8.04
CA LEU A 191 -17.90 13.18 -9.03
C LEU A 191 -18.11 12.28 -10.27
N PRO A 192 -18.92 12.72 -11.26
CA PRO A 192 -19.22 11.86 -12.40
C PRO A 192 -17.97 11.65 -13.28
N TRP A 193 -17.72 10.38 -13.63
CA TRP A 193 -16.67 9.98 -14.58
C TRP A 193 -17.02 10.36 -16.03
N ALA A 194 -18.24 10.83 -16.28
CA ALA A 194 -18.72 11.27 -17.58
C ALA A 194 -19.37 12.66 -17.45
N VAL A 195 -19.15 13.51 -18.45
CA VAL A 195 -19.99 14.68 -18.72
C VAL A 195 -20.98 14.29 -19.80
#